data_AF-A0A7Z7NJZ4-F1
#
_entry.id   AF-A0A7Z7NJZ4-F1
#
_cell.length_a   1.000
_cell.length_b   1.000
_cell.length_c   1.000
_cell.angle_alpha   90.00
_cell.angle_beta   90.00
_cell.angle_gamma   90.00
#
_symmetry.space_group_name_H-M   'P 1'
#
loop_
_entity.id
_entity.type
_entity.pdbx_description
1 polymer ?
#
loop_
_entity_poly.entity_id
_entity_poly.type
_entity_poly.pdbx_seq_one_letter_code
_entity_poly.pdbx_strand_id
1 'polypeptide(L)'
;MNSRSRLPSPAPRGRSPVSPVPRQAPAQVRIIGGRWKRTLLPVPDAQGLRPTPDRVRETLFNWLGQDLSGLECLDLFAGSGALGFEAASRGAAVVTLVESNARVARQLRDNVTRLDARQIRVMQGDAFAIAAQLPDASFDVVFLDPPFAEDWIGPSLAHAARLSRPGGAVYVETDRALTGADAPVPASLEIVRHARAGAVHFHLLQHRTPGNGAA
;
A
#
# COMPACT_ATOMS: atom_id res chain seq x y z
N MET A 1 73.39 49.17 -14.86
CA MET A 1 71.98 49.60 -14.83
C MET A 1 71.26 48.91 -15.98
N ASN A 2 70.31 48.02 -15.68
CA ASN A 2 69.09 47.76 -16.46
C ASN A 2 68.31 46.61 -15.80
N SER A 3 67.42 47.03 -14.90
CA SER A 3 66.42 46.20 -14.24
C SER A 3 65.36 45.74 -15.25
N ARG A 4 65.12 44.43 -15.34
CA ARG A 4 63.91 43.87 -15.95
C ARG A 4 63.10 43.17 -14.86
N SER A 5 62.06 43.86 -14.42
CA SER A 5 61.02 43.42 -13.49
C SER A 5 60.20 42.27 -14.08
N ARG A 6 60.10 41.17 -13.33
CA ARG A 6 59.21 40.04 -13.63
C ARG A 6 57.80 40.36 -13.10
N LEU A 7 56.78 40.14 -13.93
CA LEU A 7 55.37 40.19 -13.54
C LEU A 7 54.97 38.94 -12.73
N PRO A 8 54.11 39.03 -11.71
CA PRO A 8 53.62 37.88 -10.96
C PRO A 8 52.45 37.16 -11.65
N SER A 9 52.41 35.83 -11.54
CA SER A 9 51.33 34.95 -12.00
C SER A 9 50.05 35.09 -11.17
N PRO A 10 48.84 34.89 -11.75
CA PRO A 10 47.59 34.98 -11.01
C PRO A 10 47.33 33.74 -10.14
N ALA A 11 46.80 33.98 -8.94
CA ALA A 11 46.42 32.97 -7.95
C ALA A 11 45.23 32.09 -8.41
N PRO A 12 45.13 30.82 -7.95
CA PRO A 12 44.04 29.93 -8.33
C PRO A 12 42.72 30.36 -7.66
N ARG A 13 41.64 30.39 -8.45
CA ARG A 13 40.29 30.69 -7.97
C ARG A 13 39.78 29.54 -7.09
N GLY A 14 39.39 29.87 -5.86
CA GLY A 14 38.80 28.94 -4.90
C GLY A 14 37.53 28.30 -5.47
N ARG A 15 37.40 26.98 -5.31
CA ARG A 15 36.16 26.25 -5.59
C ARG A 15 35.12 26.64 -4.53
N SER A 16 33.98 27.16 -4.96
CA SER A 16 32.83 27.39 -4.07
C SER A 16 32.41 26.06 -3.43
N PRO A 17 32.04 26.04 -2.14
CA PRO A 17 31.55 24.84 -1.49
C PRO A 17 30.23 24.42 -2.13
N VAL A 18 30.12 23.15 -2.52
CA VAL A 18 28.88 22.53 -2.98
C VAL A 18 27.93 22.49 -1.78
N SER A 19 26.86 23.26 -1.82
CA SER A 19 25.83 23.23 -0.79
C SER A 19 25.27 21.80 -0.64
N PRO A 20 25.15 21.25 0.58
CA PRO A 20 24.55 19.93 0.77
C PRO A 20 23.10 19.98 0.29
N VAL A 21 22.72 19.04 -0.59
CA VAL A 21 21.33 18.83 -0.99
C VAL A 21 20.52 18.57 0.29
N PRO A 22 19.45 19.35 0.57
CA PRO A 22 18.66 19.15 1.77
C PRO A 22 18.07 17.74 1.73
N ARG A 23 18.36 16.93 2.76
CA ARG A 23 17.67 15.66 2.99
C ARG A 23 16.19 15.98 3.15
N GLN A 24 15.37 15.68 2.14
CA GLN A 24 13.92 15.87 2.22
C GLN A 24 13.39 15.08 3.42
N ALA A 25 12.50 15.71 4.17
CA ALA A 25 11.82 15.06 5.29
C ALA A 25 11.08 13.80 4.78
N PRO A 26 11.00 12.72 5.59
CA PRO A 26 10.27 11.52 5.19
C PRO A 26 8.82 11.88 4.82
N ALA A 27 8.32 11.28 3.74
CA ALA A 27 6.92 11.39 3.36
C ALA A 27 6.02 10.91 4.51
N GLN A 28 4.81 11.43 4.60
CA GLN A 28 3.88 11.10 5.68
C GLN A 28 2.53 10.67 5.12
N VAL A 29 1.93 9.68 5.76
CA VAL A 29 0.56 9.22 5.49
C VAL A 29 -0.29 9.46 6.73
N ARG A 30 -1.47 10.04 6.55
CA ARG A 30 -2.40 10.31 7.65
C ARG A 30 -3.42 9.20 7.80
N ILE A 31 -3.64 8.73 9.03
CA ILE A 31 -4.79 7.88 9.38
C ILE A 31 -6.04 8.78 9.51
N ILE A 32 -7.14 8.37 8.89
CA ILE A 32 -8.32 9.23 8.66
C ILE A 32 -9.43 8.95 9.67
N GLY A 33 -9.63 7.70 10.04
CA GLY A 33 -10.68 7.21 10.94
C GLY A 33 -10.16 6.29 12.03
N GLY A 34 -11.07 5.84 12.90
CA GLY A 34 -10.78 4.91 13.98
C GLY A 34 -9.96 5.48 15.14
N ARG A 35 -9.38 4.58 15.93
CA ARG A 35 -8.63 4.87 17.17
C ARG A 35 -7.47 5.83 16.98
N TRP A 36 -6.75 5.72 15.85
CA TRP A 36 -5.55 6.52 15.56
C TRP A 36 -5.82 7.68 14.59
N LYS A 37 -7.08 8.10 14.45
CA LYS A 37 -7.49 9.21 13.57
C LYS A 37 -6.61 10.44 13.73
N ARG A 38 -6.25 11.06 12.60
CA ARG A 38 -5.36 12.22 12.42
C ARG A 38 -3.88 11.98 12.75
N THR A 39 -3.48 10.74 13.04
CA THR A 39 -2.07 10.41 13.26
C THR A 39 -1.31 10.38 11.94
N LEU A 40 -0.13 11.01 11.91
CA LEU A 40 0.78 11.00 10.76
C LEU A 40 1.82 9.90 10.91
N LEU A 41 1.82 8.93 10.01
CA LEU A 41 2.77 7.84 9.92
C LEU A 41 3.97 8.27 9.07
N PRO A 42 5.20 8.22 9.59
CA PRO A 42 6.41 8.36 8.80
C PRO A 42 6.51 7.20 7.80
N VAL A 43 6.90 7.54 6.58
CA VAL A 43 7.13 6.59 5.48
C VAL A 43 8.50 6.92 4.87
N PRO A 44 9.36 5.93 4.58
CA PRO A 44 10.63 6.23 3.97
C PRO A 44 10.40 6.80 2.57
N ASP A 45 11.26 7.71 2.15
CA ASP A 45 11.34 8.07 0.74
C ASP A 45 11.94 6.88 -0.01
N ALA A 46 11.07 6.07 -0.63
CA ALA A 46 11.43 4.93 -1.43
C ALA A 46 10.78 5.07 -2.81
N GLN A 47 11.60 4.86 -3.84
CA GLN A 47 11.17 4.99 -5.23
C GLN A 47 10.00 4.05 -5.50
N GLY A 48 8.92 4.60 -6.06
CA GLY A 48 7.70 3.85 -6.36
C GLY A 48 6.57 3.97 -5.33
N LEU A 49 6.83 4.52 -4.14
CA LEU A 49 5.76 4.80 -3.18
C LEU A 49 4.86 5.93 -3.69
N ARG A 50 3.63 5.58 -4.07
CA ARG A 50 2.55 6.54 -4.34
C ARG A 50 1.49 6.35 -3.26
N PRO A 51 1.46 7.18 -2.21
CA PRO A 51 0.45 7.00 -1.18
C PRO A 51 -0.94 7.18 -1.80
N THR A 52 -1.81 6.18 -1.62
CA THR A 52 -3.22 6.27 -1.99
C THR A 52 -3.81 7.55 -1.41
N PRO A 53 -4.36 8.46 -2.25
CA PRO A 53 -4.88 9.74 -1.78
C PRO A 53 -5.91 9.55 -0.68
N ASP A 54 -5.92 10.46 0.31
CA ASP A 54 -6.85 10.41 1.46
C ASP A 54 -8.30 10.17 1.02
N ARG A 55 -8.74 10.84 -0.06
CA ARG A 55 -10.10 10.69 -0.60
C ARG A 55 -10.41 9.28 -1.12
N VAL A 56 -9.43 8.59 -1.71
CA VAL A 56 -9.60 7.22 -2.20
C VAL A 56 -9.76 6.28 -1.02
N ARG A 57 -8.91 6.43 0.01
CA ARG A 57 -9.02 5.67 1.27
C ARG A 57 -10.34 5.96 1.99
N GLU A 58 -10.77 7.21 2.09
CA GLU A 58 -12.08 7.58 2.63
C GLU A 58 -13.22 6.86 1.90
N THR A 59 -13.17 6.85 0.57
CA THR A 59 -14.18 6.18 -0.26
C THR A 59 -14.20 4.67 0.00
N LEU A 60 -13.04 4.02 0.06
CA LEU A 60 -12.92 2.60 0.38
C LEU A 60 -13.54 2.27 1.74
N PHE A 61 -13.16 2.97 2.81
CA PHE A 61 -13.71 2.67 4.14
C PHE A 61 -15.16 3.12 4.31
N ASN A 62 -15.67 4.02 3.45
CA ASN A 62 -17.12 4.24 3.36
C ASN A 62 -17.84 3.05 2.72
N TRP A 63 -17.21 2.33 1.78
CA TRP A 63 -17.79 1.11 1.19
C TRP A 63 -17.70 -0.09 2.13
N LEU A 64 -16.57 -0.30 2.81
CA LEU A 64 -16.39 -1.40 3.76
C LEU A 64 -17.16 -1.21 5.06
N GLY A 65 -17.53 0.04 5.38
CA GLY A 65 -18.08 0.41 6.68
C GLY A 65 -17.01 0.97 7.62
N GLN A 66 -17.48 1.71 8.62
CA GLN A 66 -16.57 2.43 9.52
C GLN A 66 -16.02 1.56 10.66
N ASP A 67 -16.64 0.41 10.92
CA ASP A 67 -16.26 -0.55 11.95
C ASP A 67 -15.86 -1.87 11.28
N LEU A 68 -14.63 -2.29 11.54
CA LEU A 68 -14.07 -3.55 11.03
C LEU A 68 -13.79 -4.53 12.18
N SER A 69 -14.45 -4.35 13.32
CA SER A 69 -14.30 -5.21 14.49
C SER A 69 -14.47 -6.68 14.14
N GLY A 70 -13.51 -7.50 14.58
CA GLY A 70 -13.53 -8.95 14.37
C GLY A 70 -12.98 -9.42 13.03
N LEU A 71 -12.73 -8.52 12.07
CA LEU A 71 -12.27 -8.91 10.73
C LEU A 71 -10.76 -9.18 10.68
N GLU A 72 -10.35 -10.16 9.88
CA GLU A 72 -8.97 -10.40 9.51
C GLU A 72 -8.68 -9.81 8.13
N CYS A 73 -7.71 -8.90 8.06
CA CYS A 73 -7.36 -8.19 6.83
C CYS A 73 -5.97 -8.57 6.33
N LEU A 74 -5.81 -8.63 5.00
CA LEU A 74 -4.53 -8.75 4.32
C LEU A 74 -4.30 -7.52 3.45
N ASP A 75 -3.14 -6.89 3.58
CA ASP A 75 -2.62 -5.90 2.66
C ASP A 75 -1.42 -6.53 1.93
N LEU A 76 -1.65 -6.98 0.69
CA LEU A 76 -0.70 -7.83 -0.03
C LEU A 76 0.47 -7.02 -0.64
N PHE A 77 0.27 -5.71 -0.80
CA PHE A 77 1.25 -4.78 -1.33
C PHE A 77 1.30 -3.55 -0.43
N ALA A 78 1.71 -3.76 0.83
CA ALA A 78 1.46 -2.80 1.89
C ALA A 78 2.09 -1.43 1.64
N GLY A 79 3.32 -1.37 1.11
CA GLY A 79 4.01 -0.11 0.87
C GLY A 79 4.06 0.75 2.14
N SER A 80 3.41 1.91 2.10
CA SER A 80 3.30 2.80 3.27
C SER A 80 2.47 2.23 4.44
N GLY A 81 1.71 1.17 4.20
CA GLY A 81 0.75 0.55 5.13
C GLY A 81 -0.55 1.34 5.27
N ALA A 82 -0.81 2.30 4.38
CA ALA A 82 -1.93 3.23 4.50
C ALA A 82 -3.29 2.55 4.67
N LEU A 83 -3.54 1.45 3.95
CA LEU A 83 -4.80 0.71 4.01
C LEU A 83 -4.85 -0.18 5.26
N GLY A 84 -3.80 -0.99 5.48
CA GLY A 84 -3.76 -1.88 6.65
C GLY A 84 -3.77 -1.16 8.00
N PHE A 85 -3.07 -0.04 8.17
CA PHE A 85 -3.14 0.77 9.41
C PHE A 85 -4.52 1.41 9.60
N GLU A 86 -5.17 1.84 8.52
CA GLU A 86 -6.52 2.39 8.57
C GLU A 86 -7.54 1.32 8.98
N ALA A 87 -7.39 0.09 8.47
CA ALA A 87 -8.21 -1.05 8.86
C ALA A 87 -8.03 -1.40 10.35
N ALA A 88 -6.77 -1.49 10.81
CA ALA A 88 -6.45 -1.72 12.23
C ALA A 88 -6.97 -0.59 13.14
N SER A 89 -6.90 0.67 12.69
CA SER A 89 -7.45 1.82 13.41
C SER A 89 -8.97 1.67 13.61
N ARG A 90 -9.67 1.07 12.65
CA ARG A 90 -11.12 0.83 12.64
C ARG A 90 -11.56 -0.47 13.33
N GLY A 91 -10.64 -1.15 14.01
CA GLY A 91 -10.98 -2.29 14.87
C GLY A 91 -10.72 -3.67 14.26
N ALA A 92 -10.14 -3.77 13.07
CA ALA A 92 -9.73 -5.08 12.50
C ALA A 92 -8.95 -5.90 13.55
N ALA A 93 -9.37 -7.15 13.73
CA ALA A 93 -8.85 -8.03 14.78
C ALA A 93 -7.42 -8.49 14.50
N VAL A 94 -7.10 -8.72 13.22
CA VAL A 94 -5.75 -9.03 12.74
C VAL A 94 -5.55 -8.33 11.41
N VAL A 95 -4.38 -7.72 11.21
CA VAL A 95 -3.98 -7.17 9.91
C VAL A 95 -2.61 -7.72 9.53
N THR A 96 -2.51 -8.37 8.38
CA THR A 96 -1.23 -8.84 7.82
C THR A 96 -0.80 -7.87 6.72
N LEU A 97 0.40 -7.30 6.86
CA LEU A 97 1.03 -6.42 5.87
C LEU A 97 2.16 -7.17 5.19
N VAL A 98 2.13 -7.26 3.86
CA VAL A 98 3.20 -7.88 3.06
C VAL A 98 3.97 -6.79 2.33
N GLU A 99 5.30 -6.77 2.50
CA GLU A 99 6.19 -5.77 1.90
C GLU A 99 7.54 -6.39 1.53
N SER A 100 7.99 -6.21 0.28
CA SER A 100 9.24 -6.80 -0.20
C SER A 100 10.48 -5.97 0.16
N ASN A 101 10.34 -4.65 0.23
CA ASN A 101 11.44 -3.75 0.55
C ASN A 101 11.74 -3.75 2.05
N ALA A 102 12.93 -4.23 2.41
CA ALA A 102 13.36 -4.35 3.81
C ALA A 102 13.33 -3.03 4.59
N ARG A 103 13.62 -1.89 3.93
CA ARG A 103 13.58 -0.56 4.57
C ARG A 103 12.15 -0.13 4.87
N VAL A 104 11.23 -0.37 3.94
CA VAL A 104 9.80 -0.08 4.11
C VAL A 104 9.20 -1.00 5.18
N ALA A 105 9.48 -2.31 5.12
CA ALA A 105 9.04 -3.27 6.13
C ALA A 105 9.55 -2.94 7.55
N ARG A 106 10.79 -2.44 7.67
CA ARG A 106 11.30 -1.91 8.95
C ARG A 106 10.47 -0.71 9.43
N GLN A 107 10.21 0.27 8.57
CA GLN A 107 9.38 1.42 8.95
C GLN A 107 7.95 1.01 9.35
N LEU A 108 7.35 0.02 8.67
CA LEU A 108 6.05 -0.52 9.06
C LEU A 108 6.11 -1.08 10.49
N ARG A 109 7.15 -1.85 10.84
CA ARG A 109 7.33 -2.36 12.21
C ARG A 109 7.54 -1.24 13.23
N ASP A 110 8.32 -0.21 12.89
CA ASP A 110 8.51 0.95 13.75
C ASP A 110 7.18 1.69 14.01
N ASN A 111 6.33 1.81 12.99
CA ASN A 111 4.99 2.40 13.09
C ASN A 111 4.06 1.51 13.95
N VAL A 112 4.14 0.18 13.81
CA VAL A 112 3.42 -0.77 14.66
C VAL A 112 3.80 -0.58 16.13
N THR A 113 5.10 -0.51 16.44
CA THR A 113 5.58 -0.26 17.81
C THR A 113 5.13 1.10 18.33
N ARG A 114 5.22 2.16 17.51
CA ARG A 114 4.84 3.52 17.90
C ARG A 114 3.36 3.64 18.27
N LEU A 115 2.50 2.86 17.63
CA LEU A 115 1.05 2.86 17.86
C LEU A 115 0.58 1.81 18.87
N ASP A 116 1.48 0.98 19.39
CA ASP A 116 1.16 -0.26 20.13
C ASP A 116 0.12 -1.12 19.38
N ALA A 117 0.29 -1.21 18.06
CA ALA A 117 -0.64 -1.86 17.13
C ALA A 117 -0.42 -3.38 17.07
N ARG A 118 -0.54 -4.08 18.20
CA ARG A 118 -0.19 -5.50 18.36
C ARG A 118 -0.95 -6.46 17.43
N GLN A 119 -2.09 -6.04 16.91
CA GLN A 119 -2.88 -6.80 15.93
C GLN A 119 -2.26 -6.83 14.52
N ILE A 120 -1.29 -5.96 14.24
CA ILE A 120 -0.65 -5.87 12.92
C ILE A 120 0.59 -6.76 12.86
N ARG A 121 0.66 -7.60 11.83
CA ARG A 121 1.82 -8.47 11.52
C ARG A 121 2.47 -8.00 10.23
N VAL A 122 3.78 -7.81 10.23
CA VAL A 122 4.54 -7.40 9.04
C VAL A 122 5.35 -8.58 8.53
N MET A 123 4.97 -9.09 7.35
CA MET A 123 5.69 -10.14 6.62
C MET A 123 6.56 -9.49 5.56
N GLN A 124 7.88 -9.65 5.66
CA GLN A 124 8.80 -9.15 4.66
C GLN A 124 9.06 -10.24 3.61
N GLY A 125 8.78 -9.98 2.35
CA GLY A 125 9.04 -10.90 1.25
C GLY A 125 8.28 -10.55 -0.02
N ASP A 126 8.46 -11.39 -1.04
CA ASP A 126 7.69 -11.28 -2.28
C ASP A 126 6.20 -11.55 -2.02
N ALA A 127 5.35 -10.73 -2.62
CA ALA A 127 3.91 -10.76 -2.39
C ALA A 127 3.30 -12.10 -2.82
N PHE A 128 3.60 -12.58 -4.02
CA PHE A 128 3.02 -13.81 -4.55
C PHE A 128 3.58 -15.05 -3.86
N ALA A 129 4.88 -15.07 -3.54
CA ALA A 129 5.49 -16.15 -2.77
C ALA A 129 4.87 -16.29 -1.37
N ILE A 130 4.64 -15.17 -0.68
CA ILE A 130 3.94 -15.17 0.61
C ILE A 130 2.48 -15.59 0.43
N ALA A 131 1.76 -14.99 -0.53
CA ALA A 131 0.37 -15.32 -0.79
C ALA A 131 0.18 -16.82 -1.02
N ALA A 132 1.04 -17.46 -1.82
CA ALA A 132 1.00 -18.89 -2.10
C ALA A 132 1.12 -19.79 -0.86
N GLN A 133 1.72 -19.31 0.23
CA GLN A 133 1.91 -20.06 1.48
C GLN A 133 0.79 -19.81 2.49
N LEU A 134 -0.01 -18.75 2.32
CA LEU A 134 -1.12 -18.44 3.21
C LEU A 134 -2.29 -19.43 2.98
N PRO A 135 -2.98 -19.88 4.04
CA PRO A 135 -4.11 -20.80 3.91
C PRO A 135 -5.28 -20.17 3.16
N ASP A 136 -6.05 -20.98 2.44
CA ASP A 136 -7.28 -20.59 1.76
C ASP A 136 -8.30 -20.00 2.74
N ALA A 137 -9.14 -19.07 2.26
CA ALA A 137 -10.24 -18.48 3.04
C ALA A 137 -9.84 -17.97 4.44
N SER A 138 -8.70 -17.27 4.51
CA SER A 138 -8.14 -16.75 5.77
C SER A 138 -8.45 -15.28 6.02
N PHE A 139 -9.02 -14.54 5.07
CA PHE A 139 -9.21 -13.09 5.24
C PHE A 139 -10.61 -12.65 4.89
N ASP A 140 -11.16 -11.76 5.71
CA ASP A 140 -12.44 -11.10 5.47
C ASP A 140 -12.28 -9.92 4.51
N VAL A 141 -11.10 -9.29 4.49
CA VAL A 141 -10.77 -8.19 3.57
C VAL A 141 -9.36 -8.38 3.01
N VAL A 142 -9.21 -8.33 1.69
CA VAL A 142 -7.91 -8.33 1.01
C VAL A 142 -7.74 -7.02 0.22
N PHE A 143 -6.66 -6.29 0.48
CA PHE A 143 -6.28 -5.08 -0.25
C PHE A 143 -5.18 -5.39 -1.27
N LEU A 144 -5.40 -4.93 -2.50
CA LEU A 144 -4.49 -5.06 -3.62
C LEU A 144 -4.18 -3.68 -4.22
N ASP A 145 -2.96 -3.19 -4.00
CA ASP A 145 -2.42 -2.02 -4.71
C ASP A 145 -1.07 -2.39 -5.34
N PRO A 146 -1.06 -3.30 -6.33
CA PRO A 146 0.17 -3.72 -6.96
C PRO A 146 0.76 -2.57 -7.79
N PRO A 147 2.09 -2.54 -7.97
CA PRO A 147 2.74 -1.57 -8.85
C PRO A 147 2.20 -1.66 -10.29
N PHE A 148 1.67 -0.54 -10.82
CA PHE A 148 1.05 -0.49 -12.15
C PHE A 148 1.95 -0.84 -13.34
N ALA A 149 3.27 -0.86 -13.16
CA ALA A 149 4.21 -1.13 -14.24
C ALA A 149 4.21 -2.61 -14.68
N GLU A 150 3.58 -3.49 -13.91
CA GLU A 150 3.61 -4.93 -14.11
C GLU A 150 2.20 -5.49 -14.30
N ASP A 151 2.06 -6.56 -15.09
CA ASP A 151 0.77 -7.22 -15.33
C ASP A 151 0.36 -8.13 -14.14
N TRP A 152 0.38 -7.55 -12.94
CA TRP A 152 0.19 -8.24 -11.68
C TRP A 152 -1.27 -8.32 -11.25
N ILE A 153 -2.17 -7.60 -11.92
CA ILE A 153 -3.59 -7.56 -11.56
C ILE A 153 -4.23 -8.95 -11.59
N GLY A 154 -4.04 -9.70 -12.68
CA GLY A 154 -4.60 -11.04 -12.81
C GLY A 154 -4.10 -12.02 -11.73
N PRO A 155 -2.78 -12.19 -11.58
CA PRO A 155 -2.22 -13.01 -10.50
C PRO A 155 -2.66 -12.55 -9.10
N SER A 156 -2.72 -11.24 -8.84
CA SER A 156 -3.17 -10.69 -7.56
C SER A 156 -4.62 -11.03 -7.26
N LEU A 157 -5.52 -10.88 -8.23
CA LEU A 157 -6.92 -11.23 -8.10
C LEU A 157 -7.11 -12.74 -7.91
N ALA A 158 -6.33 -13.58 -8.58
CA ALA A 158 -6.35 -15.02 -8.40
C ALA A 158 -5.97 -15.42 -6.96
N HIS A 159 -4.89 -14.83 -6.42
CA HIS A 159 -4.51 -15.04 -5.02
C HIS A 159 -5.58 -14.53 -4.05
N ALA A 160 -6.11 -13.32 -4.26
CA ALA A 160 -7.14 -12.77 -3.39
C ALA A 160 -8.44 -13.58 -3.40
N ALA A 161 -8.85 -14.10 -4.56
CA ALA A 161 -9.99 -15.00 -4.66
C ALA A 161 -9.82 -16.28 -3.82
N ARG A 162 -8.63 -16.89 -3.81
CA ARG A 162 -8.33 -18.05 -2.97
C ARG A 162 -8.27 -17.71 -1.47
N LEU A 163 -7.68 -16.56 -1.14
CA LEU A 163 -7.39 -16.16 0.23
C LEU A 163 -8.59 -15.52 0.95
N SER A 164 -9.52 -14.92 0.20
CA SER A 164 -10.73 -14.32 0.78
C SER A 164 -11.74 -15.37 1.21
N ARG A 165 -12.35 -15.14 2.38
CA ARG A 165 -13.49 -15.95 2.86
C ARG A 165 -14.70 -15.76 1.95
N PRO A 166 -15.59 -16.75 1.80
CA PRO A 166 -16.88 -16.52 1.17
C PRO A 166 -17.62 -15.38 1.86
N GLY A 167 -18.14 -14.42 1.10
CA GLY A 167 -18.70 -13.19 1.66
C GLY A 167 -17.66 -12.17 2.16
N GLY A 168 -16.36 -12.42 1.95
CA GLY A 168 -15.27 -11.47 2.20
C GLY A 168 -15.07 -10.50 1.02
N ALA A 169 -14.47 -9.34 1.31
CA ALA A 169 -14.26 -8.27 0.36
C ALA A 169 -12.84 -8.27 -0.21
N VAL A 170 -12.69 -7.88 -1.47
CA VAL A 170 -11.40 -7.67 -2.14
C VAL A 170 -11.38 -6.27 -2.73
N TYR A 171 -10.46 -5.44 -2.28
CA TYR A 171 -10.22 -4.12 -2.84
C TYR A 171 -9.05 -4.17 -3.82
N VAL A 172 -9.18 -3.52 -4.97
CA VAL A 172 -8.09 -3.44 -5.96
C VAL A 172 -7.99 -2.06 -6.59
N GLU A 173 -6.78 -1.50 -6.62
CA GLU A 173 -6.40 -0.33 -7.42
C GLU A 173 -5.78 -0.78 -8.76
N THR A 174 -6.16 -0.11 -9.85
CA THR A 174 -5.75 -0.43 -11.22
C THR A 174 -5.58 0.83 -12.06
N ASP A 175 -4.84 0.75 -13.16
CA ASP A 175 -4.68 1.82 -14.15
C ASP A 175 -5.84 1.90 -15.17
N ARG A 176 -6.73 0.89 -15.16
CA ARG A 176 -7.87 0.72 -16.06
C ARG A 176 -9.08 0.16 -15.35
N ALA A 177 -10.28 0.40 -15.88
CA ALA A 177 -11.49 -0.23 -15.35
C ALA A 177 -11.46 -1.75 -15.58
N LEU A 178 -11.91 -2.52 -14.60
CA LEU A 178 -12.10 -3.96 -14.72
C LEU A 178 -13.48 -4.22 -15.33
N THR A 179 -13.59 -4.10 -16.65
CA THR A 179 -14.85 -4.23 -17.39
C THR A 179 -14.74 -5.23 -18.54
N GLY A 180 -15.84 -5.94 -18.83
CA GLY A 180 -15.92 -6.86 -19.97
C GLY A 180 -15.43 -8.27 -19.67
N ALA A 181 -15.54 -9.15 -20.67
CA ALA A 181 -15.20 -10.58 -20.55
C ALA A 181 -13.70 -10.83 -20.35
N ASP A 182 -12.85 -9.91 -20.80
CA ASP A 182 -11.39 -10.03 -20.71
C ASP A 182 -10.82 -9.48 -19.38
N ALA A 183 -11.66 -8.96 -18.49
CA ALA A 183 -11.21 -8.55 -17.17
C ALA A 183 -10.74 -9.79 -16.39
N PRO A 184 -9.53 -9.79 -15.80
CA PRO A 184 -8.96 -10.97 -15.14
C PRO A 184 -9.55 -11.16 -13.73
N VAL A 185 -10.86 -11.00 -13.60
CA VAL A 185 -11.61 -11.18 -12.35
C VAL A 185 -12.05 -12.64 -12.27
N PRO A 186 -11.56 -13.41 -11.28
CA PRO A 186 -11.99 -14.80 -11.09
C PRO A 186 -13.51 -14.90 -10.92
N ALA A 187 -14.11 -15.99 -11.42
CA ALA A 187 -15.56 -16.19 -11.39
C ALA A 187 -16.17 -16.20 -9.97
N SER A 188 -15.36 -16.53 -8.95
CA SER A 188 -15.77 -16.49 -7.55
C SER A 188 -15.90 -15.06 -7.01
N LEU A 189 -15.31 -14.06 -7.67
CA LEU A 189 -15.44 -12.66 -7.28
C LEU A 189 -16.47 -11.94 -8.15
N GLU A 190 -17.11 -10.92 -7.60
CA GLU A 190 -17.96 -9.99 -8.34
C GLU A 190 -17.65 -8.54 -7.98
N ILE A 191 -17.63 -7.66 -8.97
CA ILE A 191 -17.43 -6.22 -8.72
C ILE A 191 -18.74 -5.64 -8.17
N VAL A 192 -18.71 -5.10 -6.95
CA VAL A 192 -19.87 -4.49 -6.29
C VAL A 192 -19.81 -2.97 -6.26
N ARG A 193 -18.60 -2.39 -6.32
CA ARG A 193 -18.37 -0.94 -6.41
C ARG A 193 -17.19 -0.66 -7.33
N HIS A 194 -17.26 0.48 -8.01
CA HIS A 194 -16.19 1.02 -8.84
C HIS A 194 -16.21 2.55 -8.74
N ALA A 195 -15.04 3.15 -8.66
CA ALA A 195 -14.85 4.58 -8.86
C ALA A 195 -13.47 4.88 -9.46
N ARG A 196 -13.24 6.15 -9.78
CA ARG A 196 -12.02 6.64 -10.42
C ARG A 196 -11.57 7.95 -9.81
N ALA A 197 -10.26 8.10 -9.61
CA ALA A 197 -9.63 9.35 -9.22
C ALA A 197 -8.39 9.58 -10.10
N GLY A 198 -8.45 10.58 -10.98
CA GLY A 198 -7.37 10.84 -11.94
C GLY A 198 -7.18 9.67 -12.91
N ALA A 199 -5.99 9.06 -12.91
CA ALA A 199 -5.67 7.88 -13.71
C ALA A 199 -5.94 6.54 -13.00
N VAL A 200 -6.25 6.58 -11.70
CA VAL A 200 -6.45 5.36 -10.90
C VAL A 200 -7.92 4.99 -10.89
N HIS A 201 -8.19 3.74 -11.21
CA HIS A 201 -9.46 3.07 -11.00
C HIS A 201 -9.35 2.24 -9.73
N PHE A 202 -10.42 2.20 -8.95
CA PHE A 202 -10.46 1.36 -7.76
C PHE A 202 -11.82 0.67 -7.64
N HIS A 203 -11.76 -0.60 -7.28
CA HIS A 203 -12.90 -1.50 -7.28
C HIS A 203 -13.00 -2.17 -5.93
N LEU A 204 -14.24 -2.33 -5.45
CA LEU A 204 -14.54 -3.28 -4.39
C LEU A 204 -15.22 -4.47 -5.02
N LEU A 205 -14.64 -5.64 -4.80
CA LEU A 205 -15.18 -6.92 -5.19
C LEU A 205 -15.64 -7.67 -3.95
N GLN A 206 -16.60 -8.56 -4.16
CA GLN A 206 -17.18 -9.41 -3.13
C GLN A 206 -16.93 -10.87 -3.54
N HIS A 207 -16.38 -11.67 -2.62
CA HIS A 207 -16.30 -13.10 -2.81
C HIS A 207 -17.69 -13.70 -2.68
N ARG A 208 -18.14 -14.39 -3.73
CA ARG A 208 -19.46 -15.02 -3.79
C ARG A 208 -19.58 -16.02 -2.66
N THR A 209 -20.65 -15.91 -1.88
CA THR A 209 -21.03 -16.99 -0.97
C THR A 209 -21.45 -18.18 -1.84
N PRO A 210 -21.00 -19.42 -1.57
CA PRO A 210 -21.54 -20.57 -2.24
C PRO A 210 -23.06 -20.53 -2.08
N GLY A 211 -23.77 -20.55 -3.21
CA GLY A 211 -25.23 -20.51 -3.20
C GLY A 211 -25.73 -21.61 -2.27
N ASN A 212 -26.65 -21.25 -1.36
CA ASN A 212 -27.30 -22.24 -0.52
C ASN A 212 -28.16 -23.10 -1.46
N GLY A 213 -27.55 -24.15 -2.00
CA GLY A 213 -28.23 -25.16 -2.79
C GLY A 213 -29.23 -25.82 -1.86
N ALA A 214 -30.47 -25.33 -1.90
CA ALA A 214 -31.61 -26.10 -1.46
C ALA A 214 -31.53 -27.45 -2.17
N ALA A 215 -31.34 -28.50 -1.37
CA ALA A 215 -31.69 -29.86 -1.76
C ALA A 215 -33.20 -29.94 -2.04
#